data_AF-A0A452ZKY3-F1
#
_entry.id   AF-A0A452ZKY3-F1
#
_cell.length_a   1.000
_cell.length_b   1.000
_cell.length_c   1.000
_cell.angle_alpha   90.00
_cell.angle_beta   90.00
_cell.angle_gamma   90.00
#
_symmetry.space_group_name_H-M   'P 1'
#
loop_
_entity.id
_entity.type
_entity.pdbx_description
1 polymer ?
#
loop_
_entity_poly.entity_id
_entity_poly.type
_entity_poly.pdbx_seq_one_letter_code
_entity_poly.pdbx_strand_id
1 'polypeptide(L)' 'MEYANLRRQAASLKRSLFDQGYLDEQFCQVEDLQDEASPNFAEEVVSLFFKDSARLVTNIEQAM' A
#
# COMPACT_ATOMS: atom_id res chain seq x y z
N MET A 1 12.90 -22.29 2.52
CA MET A 1 12.23 -22.44 1.19
C MET A 1 10.93 -21.64 1.12
N GLU A 2 10.05 -21.74 2.11
CA GLU A 2 8.75 -21.03 2.15
C GLU A 2 8.86 -19.50 2.16
N TYR A 3 9.73 -18.92 3.00
CA TYR A 3 9.94 -17.47 3.06
C TYR A 3 10.38 -16.87 1.71
N ALA A 4 11.25 -17.57 0.97
CA ALA A 4 11.67 -17.14 -0.36
C ALA A 4 10.52 -17.18 -1.38
N ASN A 5 9.59 -18.14 -1.23
CA ASN A 5 8.41 -18.23 -2.07
C ASN A 5 7.41 -17.11 -1.73
N LEU A 6 7.22 -16.78 -0.45
CA LEU A 6 6.38 -15.66 -0.02
C LEU A 6 6.91 -14.32 -0.55
N ARG A 7 8.23 -14.07 -0.46
CA ARG A 7 8.84 -12.86 -1.02
C ARG A 7 8.65 -12.75 -2.54
N ARG A 8 8.77 -13.86 -3.27
CA ARG A 8 8.50 -13.88 -4.72
C ARG A 8 7.04 -13.57 -5.03
N GLN A 9 6.10 -14.16 -4.29
CA GLN A 9 4.67 -13.89 -4.46
C GLN A 9 4.34 -12.41 -4.19
N ALA A 10 4.87 -11.85 -3.10
CA ALA A 10 4.69 -10.42 -2.79
C ALA A 10 5.25 -9.51 -3.90
N ALA A 11 6.45 -9.80 -4.40
CA ALA A 11 7.05 -9.05 -5.49
C ALA A 11 6.24 -9.16 -6.80
N SER A 12 5.71 -10.34 -7.11
CA SER A 12 4.85 -10.56 -8.27
C SER A 12 3.53 -9.81 -8.17
N LEU A 13 2.90 -9.83 -6.98
CA LEU A 13 1.67 -9.10 -6.73
C LEU A 13 1.89 -7.60 -6.88
N LYS A 14 2.93 -7.07 -6.22
CA LYS A 14 3.31 -5.66 -6.33
C LYS A 14 3.50 -5.25 -7.79
N ARG A 15 4.28 -6.01 -8.57
CA ARG A 15 4.46 -5.76 -10.00
C ARG A 15 3.12 -5.69 -10.74
N SER A 16 2.24 -6.65 -10.51
CA SER A 16 0.93 -6.67 -11.18
C SER A 16 0.06 -5.45 -10.85
N LEU A 17 0.19 -4.86 -9.66
CA LEU A 17 -0.55 -3.65 -9.26
C LEU A 17 0.00 -2.40 -9.98
N PHE A 18 1.31 -2.32 -10.19
CA PHE A 18 1.93 -1.28 -11.03
C PHE A 18 1.52 -1.41 -12.50
N ASP A 19 1.56 -2.64 -13.05
CA ASP A 19 1.22 -2.88 -14.46
C ASP A 19 -0.25 -2.55 -14.76
N GLN A 20 -1.15 -2.68 -13.77
CA GLN A 20 -2.55 -2.30 -13.85
C GLN A 20 -2.81 -0.80 -13.58
N GLY A 21 -1.80 -0.05 -13.14
CA GLY A 21 -1.93 1.37 -12.80
C GLY A 21 -2.59 1.65 -11.45
N TYR A 22 -2.73 0.65 -10.57
CA TYR A 22 -3.22 0.87 -9.20
C TYR A 22 -2.16 1.48 -8.29
N LEU A 23 -0.89 1.23 -8.60
CA LEU A 23 0.27 1.84 -7.93
C LEU A 23 1.09 2.62 -8.94
N ASP A 24 1.70 3.69 -8.47
CA ASP A 24 2.61 4.54 -9.22
C ASP A 24 3.88 4.85 -8.40
N GLU A 25 4.70 5.76 -8.92
CA GLU A 25 5.97 6.16 -8.31
C GLU A 25 5.81 6.68 -6.87
N GLN A 26 4.63 7.23 -6.51
CA GLN A 26 4.39 7.69 -5.14
C GLN A 26 4.44 6.54 -4.14
N PHE A 27 3.97 5.35 -4.50
CA PHE A 27 4.06 4.18 -3.62
C PHE A 27 5.52 3.77 -3.36
N CYS A 28 6.38 3.87 -4.37
CA CYS A 28 7.82 3.64 -4.19
C CYS A 28 8.43 4.64 -3.20
N GLN A 29 8.05 5.92 -3.29
CA GLN A 29 8.53 6.96 -2.36
C GLN A 29 8.10 6.68 -0.92
N VAL A 30 6.90 6.12 -0.71
CA VAL A 30 6.45 5.69 0.63
C VAL A 30 7.31 4.54 1.15
N GLU A 31 7.67 3.57 0.31
CA GLU A 31 8.56 2.47 0.72
C GLU A 31 9.99 2.95 1.00
N ASP A 32 10.50 3.92 0.25
CA ASP A 32 11.85 4.48 0.43
C ASP A 32 12.00 5.24 1.77
N LEU A 33 10.90 5.69 2.37
CA LEU A 33 10.87 6.30 3.70
C LEU A 33 10.92 5.28 4.84
N GLN A 34 10.76 3.98 4.56
CA GLN A 34 10.82 2.93 5.56
C GLN A 34 12.28 2.57 5.89
N ASP A 35 12.64 2.64 7.17
CA ASP A 35 13.99 2.35 7.66
C ASP A 35 14.00 1.46 8.92
N GLU A 36 15.18 1.22 9.50
CA GLU A 36 15.32 0.41 10.72
C GLU A 36 14.65 1.04 11.95
N ALA A 37 14.48 2.38 11.97
CA ALA A 37 13.79 3.08 13.05
C ALA A 37 12.26 3.01 12.90
N SER A 38 11.76 2.77 11.68
CA SER A 38 10.34 2.75 11.33
C SER A 38 10.00 1.56 10.40
N PRO A 39 10.21 0.31 10.84
CA PRO A 39 10.18 -0.86 9.96
C PRO A 39 8.81 -1.18 9.34
N ASN A 40 7.73 -0.54 9.80
CA ASN A 40 6.36 -0.75 9.31
C ASN A 40 5.76 0.51 8.66
N PHE A 41 6.57 1.53 8.35
CA PHE A 41 6.08 2.82 7.85
C PHE A 41 5.11 2.70 6.67
N ALA A 42 5.44 1.89 5.65
CA ALA A 42 4.58 1.74 4.49
C ALA A 42 3.23 1.08 4.84
N GLU A 43 3.23 0.11 5.76
CA GLU A 43 2.00 -0.52 6.26
C GLU A 43 1.11 0.50 7.00
N GLU A 44 1.71 1.32 7.86
CA GLU A 44 1.00 2.34 8.64
C GLU A 44 0.35 3.38 7.72
N VAL A 45 1.08 3.88 6.72
CA VAL A 45 0.57 4.84 5.73
C VAL A 45 -0.60 4.26 4.95
N VAL A 46 -0.47 3.03 4.44
CA VAL A 46 -1.53 2.36 3.67
C VAL A 46 -2.76 2.09 4.53
N SER A 47 -2.56 1.68 5.78
CA SER A 47 -3.65 1.44 6.74
C SER A 47 -4.43 2.72 7.06
N LEU A 48 -3.73 3.84 7.25
CA LEU A 48 -4.35 5.15 7.43
C LEU A 48 -5.11 5.59 6.17
N PHE A 49 -4.52 5.44 4.99
CA PHE A 49 -5.17 5.75 3.72
C PHE A 49 -6.49 5.01 3.55
N PHE A 50 -6.54 3.70 3.80
CA PHE A 50 -7.78 2.93 3.68
C PHE A 50 -8.84 3.36 4.69
N LYS A 51 -8.44 3.60 5.95
CA LYS A 51 -9.36 4.05 7.00
C LYS A 51 -9.98 5.40 6.65
N ASP A 52 -9.17 6.37 6.22
CA ASP A 52 -9.64 7.71 5.89
C ASP A 52 -10.46 7.72 4.61
N SER A 53 -10.05 6.96 3.59
CA SER A 53 -10.78 6.84 2.33
C SER A 53 -12.16 6.22 2.52
N ALA A 54 -12.28 5.17 3.34
CA ALA A 54 -13.58 4.56 3.63
C ALA A 54 -14.55 5.56 4.28
N ARG A 55 -14.06 6.33 5.27
CA ARG A 55 -14.84 7.41 5.89
C ARG A 55 -15.23 8.50 4.88
N LEU A 56 -14.29 8.90 4.02
CA LEU A 56 -14.54 9.92 3.00
C LEU A 56 -15.64 9.48 2.03
N VAL A 57 -15.58 8.24 1.54
CA VAL A 57 -16.60 7.67 0.64
C VAL A 57 -17.98 7.67 1.31
N THR A 58 -18.08 7.20 2.56
CA THR A 58 -19.34 7.23 3.32
C THR A 58 -19.90 8.65 3.46
N ASN A 59 -19.03 9.65 3.72
CA ASN A 59 -19.46 11.04 3.84
C ASN A 59 -19.98 11.60 2.51
N ILE A 60 -19.37 11.22 1.38
CA ILE A 60 -19.83 11.61 0.04
C ILE A 60 -21.21 11.01 -0.24
N GLU A 61 -21.39 9.72 0.04
CA GLU A 61 -22.67 9.02 -0.14
C GLU A 61 -23.80 9.65 0.69
N GLN A 62 -23.51 10.09 1.91
CA GLN A 62 -24.50 10.76 2.78
C GLN A 62 -24.85 12.18 2.34
N ALA A 63 -23.97 12.84 1.58
CA ALA A 63 -24.16 14.21 1.09
C ALA A 63 -24.89 14.27 -0.27
N MET A 64 -25.10 13.12 -0.91
CA MET A 64 -25.87 12.96 -2.15
C MET A 64 -27.35 12.69 -1.87
#